data_AF-A0A662PL03-F1
#
_entry.id   AF-A0A662PL03-F1
#
_cell.length_a   1.000
_cell.length_b   1.000
_cell.length_c   1.000
_cell.angle_alpha   90.00
_cell.angle_beta   90.00
_cell.angle_gamma   90.00
#
_symmetry.space_group_name_H-M   'P 1'
#
loop_
_entity.id
_entity.type
_entity.pdbx_description
1 polymer ?
#
loop_
_entity_poly.entity_id
_entity_poly.type
_entity_poly.pdbx_seq_one_letter_code
_entity_poly.pdbx_strand_id
1 'polypeptide(L)' 'MSPIFVVHEHHARRAGLHYDLRLGIVGVLKSWAFRTELPTKRGVRRLGISQ' A
#
# COMPACT_ATOMS: atom_id res chain seq x y z
N MET A 1 18.34 -3.60 11.35
CA MET A 1 17.61 -3.87 10.10
C MET A 1 17.07 -2.55 9.60
N SER A 2 17.40 -2.13 8.38
CA SER A 2 16.85 -0.90 7.81
C SER A 2 15.33 -1.05 7.64
N PRO A 3 14.53 0.01 7.89
CA PRO A 3 13.10 -0.03 7.63
C PRO A 3 12.86 -0.31 6.14
N ILE A 4 12.00 -1.30 5.87
CA ILE A 4 11.63 -1.70 4.50
C ILE A 4 10.26 -1.16 4.17
N PHE A 5 10.04 -0.83 2.91
CA PHE A 5 8.70 -0.63 2.38
C PHE A 5 8.57 -1.30 1.01
N VAL A 6 7.34 -1.63 0.65
CA VAL A 6 7.00 -2.11 -0.68
C VAL A 6 5.63 -1.59 -1.09
N VAL A 7 5.49 -1.32 -2.39
CA VAL A 7 4.20 -1.09 -3.05
C VAL A 7 4.02 -2.22 -4.06
N HIS A 8 2.94 -2.99 -3.92
CA HIS A 8 2.57 -4.01 -4.90
C HIS A 8 1.37 -3.56 -5.71
N GLU A 9 1.46 -3.63 -7.03
CA GLU A 9 0.29 -3.65 -7.90
C GLU A 9 -0.32 -5.05 -7.87
N HIS A 10 -1.57 -5.14 -7.43
CA HIS A 10 -2.23 -6.41 -7.14
C HIS A 10 -3.44 -6.61 -8.05
N HIS A 11 -3.31 -7.54 -8.99
CA HIS A 11 -4.37 -7.94 -9.92
C HIS A 11 -5.18 -9.10 -9.32
N ALA A 12 -5.96 -8.80 -8.27
CA ALA A 12 -6.71 -9.85 -7.57
C ALA A 12 -7.96 -10.28 -8.34
N ARG A 13 -8.21 -11.60 -8.40
CA ARG A 13 -9.35 -12.17 -9.13
C ARG A 13 -10.73 -11.69 -8.66
N ARG A 14 -10.90 -11.45 -7.35
CA ARG A 14 -12.20 -11.08 -6.76
C ARG A 14 -12.30 -9.60 -6.39
N ALA A 15 -11.22 -9.01 -5.88
CA ALA A 15 -11.19 -7.62 -5.44
C ALA A 15 -10.86 -6.64 -6.58
N GLY A 16 -10.46 -7.16 -7.75
CA GLY A 16 -9.97 -6.34 -8.86
C GLY A 16 -8.58 -5.77 -8.60
N LEU A 17 -8.18 -4.84 -9.47
CA LEU A 17 -6.92 -4.11 -9.38
C LEU A 17 -6.89 -3.21 -8.13
N HIS A 18 -5.84 -3.34 -7.34
CA HIS A 18 -5.54 -2.44 -6.23
C HIS A 18 -4.03 -2.41 -5.95
N TYR A 19 -3.63 -1.53 -5.04
CA TYR A 19 -2.24 -1.32 -4.68
C TYR A 19 -2.05 -1.53 -3.19
N ASP A 20 -1.12 -2.39 -2.80
CA ASP A 20 -0.82 -2.66 -1.40
C ASP A 20 0.46 -1.93 -0.98
N LEU A 21 0.35 -1.02 -0.01
CA LEU A 21 1.50 -0.43 0.67
C LEU A 21 1.80 -1.26 1.92
N ARG A 22 3.04 -1.71 2.07
CA ARG A 22 3.51 -2.40 3.28
C ARG A 22 4.71 -1.68 3.87
N LEU A 23 4.66 -1.39 5.16
CA LEU A 23 5.72 -0.71 5.90
C LEU A 23 6.24 -1.63 7.01
N GLY A 24 7.54 -1.92 6.99
CA GLY A 24 8.24 -2.60 8.06
C GLY A 24 8.46 -1.65 9.24
N ILE A 25 7.69 -1.82 10.31
CA ILE A 25 7.72 -0.98 11.51
C ILE A 25 7.82 -1.90 12.72
N VAL A 26 8.89 -1.78 13.51
CA VAL A 26 9.08 -2.53 14.77
C VAL A 26 8.87 -4.05 14.57
N GLY A 27 9.49 -4.61 13.53
CA GLY A 27 9.43 -6.06 13.25
C GLY A 27 8.11 -6.57 12.66
N VAL A 28 7.12 -5.71 12.41
CA VAL A 28 5.85 -6.07 11.74
C VAL A 28 5.68 -5.36 10.40
N LEU A 29 4.92 -5.97 9.49
CA LEU A 29 4.48 -5.34 8.24
C LEU A 29 3.07 -4.76 8.42
N LYS A 30 2.98 -3.44 8.63
CA LYS A 30 1.69 -2.76 8.56
C LYS A 30 1.29 -2.57 7.09
N SER A 31 0.05 -2.90 6.77
CA SER A 31 -0.41 -3.02 5.38
C SER A 31 -1.71 -2.25 5.13
N TRP A 32 -1.79 -1.59 3.97
CA TRP A 32 -2.99 -0.89 3.52
C TRP A 32 -3.21 -1.10 2.03
N ALA A 33 -4.48 -1.27 1.63
CA ALA A 33 -4.90 -1.37 0.24
C ALA A 33 -5.46 -0.05 -0.29
N PHE A 34 -5.12 0.29 -1.53
CA PHE A 34 -5.56 1.49 -2.25
C PHE A 34 -6.19 1.08 -3.58
N ARG A 35 -7.36 1.64 -3.92
CA ARG A 35 -8.06 1.37 -5.20
C ARG A 35 -7.44 2.07 -6.42
N THR A 36 -6.43 2.90 -6.19
CA THR A 36 -5.71 3.65 -7.22
C THR A 36 -4.24 3.69 -6.85
N GLU A 37 -3.37 3.95 -7.81
CA GLU A 37 -1.95 4.18 -7.57
C GLU A 37 -1.69 5.19 -6.45
N LEU A 38 -0.60 4.97 -5.72
CA LEU A 38 -0.17 5.86 -4.65
C LEU A 38 0.21 7.25 -5.22
N PRO A 39 0.03 8.32 -4.44
CA PRO A 39 0.31 9.67 -4.91
C PRO A 39 1.81 9.88 -5.12
N THR A 40 2.19 10.34 -6.32
CA THR A 40 3.57 10.76 -6.65
C THR A 40 3.77 12.28 -6.55
N LYS A 41 2.68 13.05 -6.37
CA LYS A 41 2.69 14.51 -6.23
C LYS A 41 2.34 14.92 -4.79
N ARG A 42 3.07 15.91 -4.26
CA ARG A 42 2.79 16.49 -2.95
C ARG A 42 1.37 17.06 -2.90
N GLY A 43 0.66 16.84 -1.79
CA GLY A 43 -0.69 17.35 -1.54
C GLY A 43 -1.82 16.46 -2.05
N VAL A 44 -1.55 15.44 -2.87
CA VAL A 44 -2.55 14.46 -3.31
C VAL A 44 -2.80 13.45 -2.20
N ARG A 45 -4.08 13.25 -1.83
CA ARG A 45 -4.50 12.29 -0.80
C ARG A 45 -5.24 11.11 -1.43
N ARG A 46 -4.98 9.90 -0.94
CA ARG A 46 -5.70 8.66 -1.29
C ARG A 46 -6.19 7.99 -0.02
N LEU A 47 -7.34 7.33 -0.11
CA LEU A 47 -7.87 6.53 0.99
C LEU A 47 -7.17 5.17 1.02
N GLY A 48 -6.50 4.86 2.12
CA GLY A 48 -5.96 3.53 2.40
C GLY A 48 -6.87 2.77 3.35
N ILE A 49 -7.19 1.52 3.02
CA ILE A 49 -7.96 0.62 3.89
C ILE A 49 -6.99 -0.30 4.61
N SER A 50 -7.06 -0.35 5.94
CA SER A 50 -6.25 -1.29 6.73
C SER A 50 -6.64 -2.72 6.38
N GLN A 51 -5.63 -3.56 6.16
CA GLN A 51 -5.77 -5.02 6.04
C GLN A 51 -5.62 -5.68 7.41
#